data_AF-A0A3P7PYU8-F1
#
_entry.id   AF-A0A3P7PYU8-F1
#
_cell.length_a   1.000
_cell.length_b   1.000
_cell.length_c   1.000
_cell.angle_alpha   90.00
_cell.angle_beta   90.00
_cell.angle_gamma   90.00
#
_symmetry.space_group_name_H-M   'P 1'
#
loop_
_entity.id
_entity.type
_entity.pdbx_description
1 polymer ?
#
loop_
_entity_poly.entity_id
_entity_poly.type
_entity_poly.pdbx_seq_one_letter_code
_entity_poly.pdbx_strand_id
1 'polypeptide(L)'
;MSIPVRQLVMPYHQLFGMMIFGAVALNVGMGIAERAAWKHTCWTKGRELCGQQAVANFVGMCVFFYALCVLMLVSNPRWKRRPLPEEESLHQLTASSSQD
;
A
#
# COMPACT_ATOMS: atom_id res chain seq x y z
N MET A 1 -25.03 9.16 -5.84
CA MET A 1 -24.67 7.91 -6.53
C MET A 1 -25.29 6.76 -5.76
N SER A 2 -26.03 5.89 -6.45
CA SER A 2 -26.80 4.79 -5.86
C SER A 2 -25.92 3.91 -4.96
N ILE A 3 -26.31 3.79 -3.69
CA ILE A 3 -25.72 2.93 -2.65
C ILE A 3 -25.27 1.52 -3.12
N PRO A 4 -25.93 0.83 -4.08
CA PRO A 4 -25.43 -0.44 -4.64
C PRO A 4 -24.04 -0.36 -5.30
N VAL A 5 -23.68 0.74 -5.96
CA VAL A 5 -22.39 0.87 -6.66
C VAL A 5 -21.24 0.97 -5.66
N ARG A 6 -21.43 1.72 -4.57
CA ARG A 6 -20.42 1.85 -3.52
C ARG A 6 -20.11 0.50 -2.87
N GLN A 7 -21.14 -0.29 -2.53
CA GLN A 7 -20.97 -1.61 -1.93
C GLN A 7 -20.25 -2.58 -2.88
N LEU A 8 -20.56 -2.53 -4.17
CA LEU A 8 -19.90 -3.36 -5.19
C LEU A 8 -18.42 -2.99 -5.39
N VAL A 9 -18.10 -1.70 -5.44
CA VAL A 9 -16.75 -1.21 -5.78
C VAL A 9 -15.79 -1.21 -4.59
N MET A 10 -16.29 -1.04 -3.36
CA MET A 10 -15.48 -0.97 -2.14
C MET A 10 -14.44 -2.11 -1.99
N PRO A 11 -14.78 -3.41 -2.16
CA PRO A 11 -13.81 -4.49 -2.02
C PRO A 11 -12.70 -4.43 -3.08
N TYR A 12 -13.05 -4.08 -4.33
CA TYR A 12 -12.07 -3.93 -5.40
C TYR A 12 -11.15 -2.73 -5.16
N HIS A 13 -11.69 -1.60 -4.73
CA HIS A 13 -10.90 -0.41 -4.40
C HIS A 13 -9.85 -0.72 -3.32
N GLN A 14 -10.24 -1.43 -2.26
CA GLN A 14 -9.31 -1.83 -1.19
C GLN A 14 -8.21 -2.76 -1.70
N LEU A 15 -8.57 -3.78 -2.51
CA LEU A 15 -7.61 -4.70 -3.10
C LEU A 15 -6.61 -3.98 -4.01
N PHE A 16 -7.10 -3.18 -4.96
CA PHE A 16 -6.24 -2.43 -5.88
C PHE A 16 -5.37 -1.42 -5.14
N GLY A 17 -5.88 -0.77 -4.09
CA GLY A 17 -5.10 0.13 -3.25
C GLY A 17 -3.88 -0.58 -2.63
N MET A 18 -4.09 -1.77 -2.05
CA MET A 18 -2.99 -2.57 -1.48
C MET A 18 -2.00 -3.04 -2.56
N MET A 19 -2.50 -3.49 -3.71
CA MET A 19 -1.66 -3.92 -4.85
C MET A 19 -0.81 -2.79 -5.41
N ILE A 20 -1.40 -1.61 -5.62
CA ILE A 20 -0.70 -0.42 -6.12
C ILE A 20 0.36 0.02 -5.11
N PHE A 21 0.04 0.04 -3.83
CA PHE A 21 1.01 0.39 -2.78
C PHE A 21 2.21 -0.58 -2.77
N GLY A 22 1.97 -1.89 -2.90
CA GLY A 22 3.02 -2.89 -3.05
C GLY A 22 3.87 -2.68 -4.31
N ALA A 23 3.24 -2.42 -5.46
CA ALA A 23 3.94 -2.16 -6.71
C ALA A 23 4.82 -0.89 -6.63
N VAL A 24 4.36 0.16 -5.95
CA VAL A 24 5.15 1.37 -5.70
C VAL A 24 6.37 1.05 -4.83
N ALA A 25 6.23 0.23 -3.78
CA ALA A 25 7.36 -0.19 -2.95
C ALA A 25 8.42 -0.95 -3.78
N LEU A 26 7.99 -1.84 -4.68
CA LEU A 26 8.90 -2.53 -5.62
C LEU A 26 9.61 -1.54 -6.56
N ASN A 27 8.88 -0.57 -7.12
CA ASN A 27 9.46 0.46 -7.98
C ASN A 27 10.49 1.33 -7.24
N VAL A 28 10.28 1.63 -5.96
CA VAL A 28 11.28 2.32 -5.13
C VAL A 28 12.55 1.47 -5.02
N GLY A 29 12.41 0.17 -4.77
CA GLY A 29 13.54 -0.77 -4.76
C GLY A 29 14.30 -0.81 -6.08
N MET A 30 13.59 -0.88 -7.21
CA MET A 30 14.19 -0.82 -8.54
C MET A 30 14.94 0.50 -8.77
N GLY A 31 14.34 1.65 -8.44
CA GLY A 31 14.98 2.95 -8.62
C GLY A 31 16.23 3.15 -7.76
N ILE A 32 16.23 2.63 -6.52
CA ILE A 32 17.44 2.60 -5.67
C ILE A 32 18.52 1.72 -6.31
N ALA A 33 18.15 0.54 -6.80
CA ALA A 33 19.08 -0.38 -7.45
C ALA A 33 19.68 0.20 -8.74
N GLU A 34 18.86 0.83 -9.59
CA GLU A 34 19.30 1.51 -10.80
C GLU A 34 20.28 2.64 -10.46
N ARG A 35 19.93 3.49 -9.49
CA ARG A 35 20.83 4.57 -9.07
C ARG A 35 22.14 4.03 -8.51
N ALA A 36 22.11 2.94 -7.76
CA ALA A 36 23.31 2.26 -7.27
C ALA A 36 24.18 1.70 -8.42
N ALA A 37 23.57 1.03 -9.38
CA ALA A 37 24.27 0.43 -10.51
C ALA A 37 24.93 1.47 -11.43
N TRP A 38 24.22 2.56 -11.75
CA TRP A 38 24.63 3.52 -12.77
C TRP A 38 25.34 4.77 -12.21
N LYS A 39 25.03 5.21 -10.98
CA LYS A 39 25.63 6.42 -10.40
C LYS A 39 26.79 6.11 -9.47
N HIS A 40 26.61 5.17 -8.54
CA HIS A 40 27.66 4.83 -7.58
C HIS A 40 28.71 3.94 -8.23
N THR A 41 28.31 2.93 -9.02
CA THR A 41 29.19 2.01 -9.76
C THR A 41 30.20 1.21 -8.92
N CYS A 42 30.17 1.35 -7.59
CA CYS A 42 31.11 0.72 -6.66
C CYS A 42 31.01 -0.81 -6.70
N TRP A 43 29.79 -1.34 -6.72
CA TRP A 43 29.57 -2.78 -6.86
C TRP A 43 29.88 -3.29 -8.27
N THR A 44 29.47 -2.55 -9.32
CA THR A 44 29.59 -3.00 -10.71
C THR A 44 31.02 -2.93 -11.25
N LYS A 45 31.86 -2.00 -10.76
CA LYS A 45 33.27 -1.87 -11.17
C LYS A 45 34.25 -2.41 -10.14
N GLY A 46 34.11 -2.01 -8.88
CA GLY A 46 35.07 -2.31 -7.81
C GLY A 46 34.72 -3.55 -6.98
N ARG A 47 33.48 -4.09 -7.12
CA ARG A 47 32.92 -5.13 -6.24
C ARG A 47 33.03 -4.79 -4.75
N GLU A 48 32.99 -3.49 -4.44
CA GLU A 48 33.16 -2.97 -3.11
C GLU A 48 31.88 -2.29 -2.63
N LEU A 49 31.60 -2.42 -1.33
CA LEU A 49 30.49 -1.74 -0.68
C LEU A 49 30.94 -0.35 -0.25
N CYS A 50 30.77 0.63 -1.13
CA CYS A 50 30.97 2.04 -0.81
C CYS A 50 29.92 2.51 0.22
N GLY A 51 30.30 3.45 1.09
CA GLY A 51 29.40 4.07 2.06
C GLY A 51 28.12 4.64 1.45
N GLN A 52 28.19 5.21 0.24
CA GLN A 52 26.99 5.72 -0.45
C GLN A 52 25.99 4.59 -0.79
N GLN A 53 26.50 3.43 -1.19
CA GLN A 53 25.67 2.25 -1.47
C GLN A 53 25.13 1.62 -0.19
N ALA A 54 25.92 1.61 0.88
CA ALA A 54 25.45 1.16 2.20
C ALA A 54 24.28 2.02 2.70
N VAL A 55 24.37 3.36 2.59
CA VAL A 55 23.28 4.28 2.94
C VAL A 55 22.06 4.07 2.05
N ALA A 56 22.24 3.92 0.74
CA ALA A 56 21.13 3.67 -0.19
C ALA A 56 20.39 2.36 0.14
N ASN A 57 21.13 1.29 0.43
CA ASN A 57 20.56 0.00 0.83
C ASN A 57 19.83 0.10 2.18
N PHE A 58 20.39 0.83 3.14
CA PHE A 58 19.76 1.05 4.45
C PHE A 58 18.42 1.79 4.30
N VAL A 59 18.38 2.86 3.52
CA VAL A 59 17.14 3.58 3.21
C VAL A 59 16.14 2.65 2.51
N GLY A 60 16.59 1.85 1.53
CA GLY A 60 15.74 0.86 0.87
C GLY A 60 15.12 -0.13 1.86
N MET A 61 15.90 -0.70 2.78
CA MET A 61 15.39 -1.59 3.83
C MET A 61 14.38 -0.90 4.74
N CYS A 62 14.63 0.34 5.16
CA CYS A 62 13.67 1.12 5.96
C CYS A 62 12.35 1.32 5.23
N VAL A 63 12.39 1.64 3.93
CA VAL A 63 11.17 1.82 3.11
C VAL A 63 10.39 0.51 2.96
N PHE A 64 11.08 -0.61 2.70
CA PHE A 64 10.41 -1.91 2.62
C PHE A 64 9.80 -2.34 3.96
N PHE A 65 10.50 -2.11 5.06
CA PHE A 65 9.97 -2.39 6.39
C PHE A 65 8.73 -1.54 6.69
N TYR A 66 8.77 -0.24 6.38
CA TYR A 66 7.61 0.65 6.48
C TYR A 66 6.43 0.14 5.66
N ALA A 67 6.66 -0.23 4.39
CA ALA A 67 5.61 -0.74 3.51
C ALA A 67 4.99 -2.04 4.05
N LEU A 68 5.82 -2.96 4.58
CA LEU A 68 5.34 -4.18 5.24
C LEU A 68 4.49 -3.88 6.47
N CYS A 69 4.92 -2.96 7.33
CA CYS A 69 4.14 -2.54 8.49
C CYS A 69 2.77 -1.96 8.08
N VAL A 70 2.74 -1.09 7.07
CA VAL A 70 1.49 -0.52 6.55
C VAL A 70 0.57 -1.60 6.00
N LEU A 71 1.09 -2.53 5.18
CA LEU A 71 0.29 -3.63 4.62
C LEU A 71 -0.24 -4.55 5.72
N MET A 72 0.56 -4.85 6.76
CA MET A 72 0.11 -5.62 7.91
C MET A 72 -1.01 -4.91 8.69
N LEU A 73 -0.89 -3.59 8.89
CA LEU A 73 -1.92 -2.78 9.54
C LEU A 73 -3.23 -2.78 8.77
N VAL A 74 -3.16 -2.55 7.46
CA VAL A 74 -4.36 -2.46 6.60
C VAL A 74 -5.02 -3.82 6.41
N SER A 75 -4.25 -4.90 6.36
CA SER A 75 -4.77 -6.26 6.15
C SER A 75 -5.41 -6.88 7.40
N ASN A 76 -5.20 -6.30 8.59
CA ASN A 76 -5.72 -6.87 9.82
C ASN A 76 -7.20 -6.48 10.04
N PRO A 77 -8.15 -7.43 9.96
CA PRO A 77 -9.57 -7.13 10.12
C PRO A 77 -9.91 -6.61 11.52
N ARG A 78 -9.08 -6.90 12.53
CA ARG A 78 -9.28 -6.44 13.91
C ARG A 78 -9.23 -4.91 14.04
N TRP A 79 -8.49 -4.24 13.16
CA TRP A 79 -8.29 -2.79 13.19
C TRP A 79 -9.17 -2.05 12.17
N LYS A 80 -10.08 -2.77 11.49
CA LYS A 80 -11.00 -2.16 10.53
C LYS A 80 -11.96 -1.21 11.25
N ARG A 81 -12.13 0.00 10.69
CA ARG A 81 -13.08 1.00 11.20
C ARG A 81 -14.48 0.40 11.27
N ARG A 82 -15.11 0.48 12.45
CA ARG A 82 -16.53 0.13 12.62
C ARG A 82 -17.41 1.26 12.07
N PRO A 83 -18.54 0.95 11.41
CA PRO A 83 -19.49 1.96 10.99
C PRO A 83 -20.04 2.71 12.21
N LEU A 84 -20.42 3.97 12.03
CA LEU A 84 -21.13 4.72 13.06
C LEU A 84 -22.61 4.30 13.05
N PRO A 85 -23.30 4.35 14.20
CA PRO A 85 -24.69 3.90 14.30
C PRO A 85 -25.64 4.69 13.37
N GLU A 86 -25.33 5.95 13.08
CA GLU A 86 -26.07 6.77 12.11
C GLU A 86 -25.91 6.30 10.66
N GLU A 87 -24.75 5.73 10.30
CA GLU A 87 -24.54 5.11 8.98
C GLU A 87 -25.29 3.77 8.88
N GLU A 88 -25.33 2.97 9.96
CA GLU A 88 -26.12 1.73 10.02
C GLU A 88 -27.62 2.01 9.84
N SER A 89 -28.14 3.04 10.51
CA SER A 89 -29.54 3.48 10.40
C SER A 89 -29.88 3.85 8.95
N LEU A 90 -29.00 4.62 8.30
CA LEU A 90 -29.16 5.02 6.90
C LEU A 90 -29.11 3.82 5.94
N HIS A 91 -28.23 2.85 6.21
CA HIS A 91 -28.14 1.62 5.44
C HIS A 91 -29.40 0.77 5.54
N GLN A 92 -30.01 0.66 6.73
CA GLN A 92 -31.27 -0.05 6.94
C GLN A 92 -32.45 0.63 6.23
N LEU A 93 -32.56 1.97 6.35
CA LEU A 93 -33.62 2.74 5.69
C LEU A 93 -33.55 2.66 4.17
N THR A 94 -32.34 2.66 3.60
CA THR A 94 -32.15 2.47 2.16
C THR A 94 -32.51 1.04 1.73
N ALA A 95 -32.20 0.03 2.56
CA ALA A 95 -32.52 -1.36 2.25
C ALA A 95 -34.03 -1.65 2.30
N SER A 96 -34.78 -0.96 3.17
CA SER A 96 -36.25 -1.07 3.19
C SER A 96 -36.90 -0.33 2.03
N SER A 97 -36.38 0.84 1.62
CA SER A 97 -37.00 1.61 0.53
C SER A 97 -36.81 1.02 -0.88
N SER A 98 -35.98 -0.02 -1.03
CA SER A 98 -35.77 -0.72 -2.30
C SER A 98 -36.62 -1.98 -2.44
N GLN A 99 -37.44 -2.31 -1.44
CA GLN A 99 -38.43 -3.39 -1.45
C GLN A 99 -39.86 -2.94 -1.80
N ASP A 100 -40.11 -1.62 -1.82
CA ASP A 100 -41.34 -0.98 -2.29
C ASP A 100 -41.20 -0.50 -3.75
#